data_AF-A0A7J4B0S1-F1
#
_entry.id   AF-A0A7J4B0S1-F1
#
_cell.length_a   1.000
_cell.length_b   1.000
_cell.length_c   1.000
_cell.angle_alpha   90.00
_cell.angle_beta   90.00
_cell.angle_gamma   90.00
#
_symmetry.space_group_name_H-M   'P 1'
#
loop_
_entity.id
_entity.type
_entity.pdbx_description
1 polymer ?
#
loop_
_entity_poly.entity_id
_entity_poly.type
_entity_poly.pdbx_seq_one_letter_code
_entity_poly.pdbx_strand_id
1 'polypeptide(L)'
;MLKVRVTTGLYYIAHAEELASAVKKIGYGLTRGADVIEISGDVPHEIDYTEGKEVRYVAEKQGIDLLFHGSLTVPLEIPERSDWRDAQDHMRKSIRSAVNAGCKYVLFHACLHFWLEMITYASHKLEIVMCDHLGRPLSEILYENEKLRKWFIVKMWEFERNYATLILSEDELREAEGKAYIERGELYVRERIEQRIKEDKKLMAKLREIVKSEIMEQVKIARARGQQIPESEIEKMINERIRTMGYRQIEMIPALQEDVRRIEKEVTEEASFERSKIMKERINEFVMRKMMKKDRKERKWRVETYGRYTDAYMTIAHYMFYTRDPIFLEMVKMYKDVVVDKYKLDYSNDFWLDEAWRKAEETNDREFKSFYYATVGAKFMEGHIATALKWMENEFIPKELKNKPELVKYAKDLKITFEVPDARDPKYAGLYILWHPKQLYAAIKTIRKVLKTDRVYITVDFEHMATQGVDPVEEFEKLIKIAPDFGYYVLSVHSNAPNPLHSHYAIEIGDVTLYKLFYYLRKTGLGKKHTVYLLFERGGGDDPFKQSVYALKLIVKYLEKDVEPDKLPPEFFGIEFTAGDIRRQLEIVRQYRFEPIKDLLETPEEEWGMLSQAAVKKGKTKEWAKEEMR
;
A
#
# COMPACT_ATOMS: atom_id res chain seq x y z
N MET A 1 25.47 -18.13 12.31
CA MET A 1 24.69 -17.97 13.55
C MET A 1 23.21 -17.88 13.18
N LEU A 2 22.65 -19.02 12.76
CA LEU A 2 21.21 -19.21 12.55
C LEU A 2 20.67 -20.02 13.73
N LYS A 3 19.50 -19.66 14.27
CA LYS A 3 18.81 -20.42 15.32
C LYS A 3 17.48 -20.93 14.80
N VAL A 4 17.18 -22.19 15.11
CA VAL A 4 15.91 -22.84 14.76
C VAL A 4 14.90 -22.63 15.88
N ARG A 5 13.66 -22.32 15.50
CA ARG A 5 12.58 -21.90 16.38
C ARG A 5 11.29 -22.63 16.04
N VAL A 6 10.38 -22.59 17.00
CA VAL A 6 8.97 -22.95 16.80
C VAL A 6 8.09 -21.79 17.21
N THR A 7 7.01 -21.55 16.47
CA THR A 7 5.95 -20.66 16.95
C THR A 7 5.04 -21.43 17.92
N THR A 8 4.46 -20.69 18.86
CA THR A 8 3.38 -21.15 19.73
C THR A 8 2.02 -20.88 19.11
N GLY A 9 1.98 -20.06 18.05
CA GLY A 9 0.80 -19.72 17.28
C GLY A 9 0.29 -20.88 16.46
N LEU A 10 -1.00 -21.11 16.61
CA LEU A 10 -1.82 -21.89 15.71
C LEU A 10 -3.10 -21.10 15.52
N TYR A 11 -3.38 -20.65 14.30
CA TYR A 11 -4.57 -19.86 13.98
C TYR A 11 -5.89 -20.59 14.34
N TYR A 12 -5.85 -21.93 14.46
CA TYR A 12 -7.00 -22.76 14.83
C TYR A 12 -6.95 -23.38 16.24
N ILE A 13 -5.79 -23.37 16.93
CA ILE A 13 -5.58 -24.06 18.22
C ILE A 13 -5.33 -23.06 19.36
N ALA A 14 -5.32 -21.76 19.09
CA ALA A 14 -5.25 -20.71 20.14
C ALA A 14 -6.35 -20.83 21.22
N HIS A 15 -7.40 -21.63 20.99
CA HIS A 15 -8.46 -21.94 21.95
C HIS A 15 -8.31 -23.29 22.69
N ALA A 16 -7.24 -24.05 22.44
CA ALA A 16 -6.96 -25.23 23.23
C ALA A 16 -6.50 -24.83 24.64
N GLU A 17 -7.07 -25.46 25.67
CA GLU A 17 -6.80 -25.12 27.07
C GLU A 17 -5.31 -25.17 27.44
N GLU A 18 -4.56 -26.04 26.76
CA GLU A 18 -3.12 -26.24 26.87
C GLU A 18 -2.26 -25.13 26.24
N LEU A 19 -2.84 -24.20 25.50
CA LEU A 19 -2.15 -23.02 24.93
C LEU A 19 -2.74 -21.68 25.42
N ALA A 20 -3.63 -21.73 26.42
CA ALA A 20 -4.41 -20.57 26.86
C ALA A 20 -3.61 -19.45 27.57
N SER A 21 -2.33 -19.65 27.91
CA SER A 21 -1.47 -18.61 28.51
C SER A 21 -0.07 -18.65 27.93
N ALA A 22 0.67 -17.53 28.04
CA ALA A 22 2.04 -17.45 27.52
C ALA A 22 2.97 -18.49 28.17
N VAL A 23 2.77 -18.79 29.46
CA VAL A 23 3.53 -19.83 30.17
C VAL A 23 3.27 -21.22 29.59
N LYS A 24 2.01 -21.56 29.29
CA LYS A 24 1.67 -22.85 28.69
C LYS A 24 2.19 -22.96 27.25
N LYS A 25 2.06 -21.88 26.46
CA LYS A 25 2.64 -21.72 25.12
C LYS A 25 4.15 -22.03 25.13
N ILE A 26 4.89 -21.50 26.11
CA ILE A 26 6.33 -21.78 26.30
C ILE A 26 6.59 -23.23 26.70
N GLY A 27 5.85 -23.75 27.69
CA GLY A 27 5.95 -25.14 28.14
C GLY A 27 5.78 -26.13 26.98
N TYR A 28 4.86 -25.83 26.06
CA TYR A 28 4.65 -26.58 24.84
C TYR A 28 5.88 -26.53 23.90
N GLY A 29 6.43 -25.35 23.60
CA GLY A 29 7.59 -25.25 22.71
C GLY A 29 8.86 -25.95 23.25
N LEU A 30 9.05 -25.96 24.57
CA LEU A 30 10.22 -26.57 25.24
C LEU A 30 10.35 -28.08 25.00
N THR A 31 9.24 -28.82 24.95
CA THR A 31 9.28 -30.29 24.80
C THR A 31 9.68 -30.76 23.40
N ARG A 32 9.91 -29.83 22.46
CA ARG A 32 10.13 -30.09 21.03
C ARG A 32 11.55 -29.79 20.55
N GLY A 33 12.45 -29.43 21.48
CA GLY A 33 13.89 -29.26 21.18
C GLY A 33 14.26 -28.02 20.38
N ALA A 34 13.38 -27.00 20.39
CA ALA A 34 13.62 -25.70 19.77
C ALA A 34 14.47 -24.80 20.68
N ASP A 35 15.37 -24.01 20.09
CA ASP A 35 16.23 -23.09 20.83
C ASP A 35 15.53 -21.76 21.14
N VAL A 36 14.39 -21.52 20.48
CA VAL A 36 13.58 -20.32 20.61
C VAL A 36 12.11 -20.63 20.40
N ILE A 37 11.27 -19.86 21.09
CA ILE A 37 9.83 -19.85 21.02
C ILE A 37 9.33 -18.47 20.56
N GLU A 38 8.42 -18.44 19.57
CA GLU A 38 7.62 -17.25 19.26
C GLU A 38 6.25 -17.30 19.92
N ILE A 39 5.96 -16.30 20.73
CA ILE A 39 4.70 -16.16 21.43
C ILE A 39 3.74 -15.41 20.51
N SER A 40 2.68 -16.08 20.05
CA SER A 40 1.68 -15.43 19.22
C SER A 40 0.66 -14.70 20.08
N GLY A 41 0.63 -13.37 19.90
CA GLY A 41 -0.25 -12.48 20.64
C GLY A 41 -1.68 -12.51 20.09
N ASP A 42 -2.64 -12.96 20.89
CA ASP A 42 -4.07 -12.93 20.55
C ASP A 42 -4.63 -11.50 20.69
N VAL A 43 -4.09 -10.74 21.65
CA VAL A 43 -4.39 -9.32 21.87
C VAL A 43 -3.11 -8.50 22.04
N PRO A 44 -3.11 -7.21 21.65
CA PRO A 44 -1.89 -6.39 21.71
C PRO A 44 -1.24 -6.28 23.10
N HIS A 45 -1.99 -6.53 24.18
CA HIS A 45 -1.57 -6.32 25.57
C HIS A 45 -1.59 -7.62 26.39
N GLU A 46 -1.42 -8.77 25.73
CA GLU A 46 -1.55 -10.10 26.34
C GLU A 46 -0.62 -10.28 27.55
N ILE A 47 0.66 -9.90 27.42
CA ILE A 47 1.66 -10.16 28.46
C ILE A 47 1.90 -8.92 29.31
N ASP A 48 1.49 -8.97 30.58
CA ASP A 48 1.75 -7.94 31.58
C ASP A 48 3.11 -8.15 32.29
N TYR A 49 3.42 -7.32 33.28
CA TYR A 49 4.68 -7.42 34.00
C TYR A 49 4.82 -8.71 34.83
N THR A 50 3.72 -9.17 35.43
CA THR A 50 3.68 -10.31 36.34
C THR A 50 3.85 -11.60 35.55
N GLU A 51 3.03 -11.81 34.52
CA GLU A 51 3.15 -12.94 33.61
C GLU A 51 4.50 -12.90 32.88
N GLY A 52 4.91 -11.72 32.41
CA GLY A 52 6.21 -11.52 31.79
C GLY A 52 7.38 -11.95 32.69
N LYS A 53 7.28 -11.77 34.02
CA LYS A 53 8.31 -12.22 34.96
C LYS A 53 8.43 -13.74 35.00
N GLU A 54 7.31 -14.45 34.99
CA GLU A 54 7.28 -15.92 34.96
C GLU A 54 7.82 -16.44 33.63
N VAL A 55 7.36 -15.86 32.53
CA VAL A 55 7.82 -16.14 31.16
C VAL A 55 9.34 -16.00 31.05
N ARG A 56 9.90 -14.87 31.51
CA ARG A 56 11.36 -14.64 31.52
C ARG A 56 12.09 -15.65 32.39
N TYR A 57 11.58 -15.95 33.58
CA TYR A 57 12.19 -16.92 34.48
C TYR A 57 12.29 -18.31 33.85
N VAL A 58 11.21 -18.78 33.22
CA VAL A 58 11.19 -20.08 32.51
C VAL A 58 12.19 -20.05 31.35
N ALA A 59 12.17 -19.00 30.53
CA ALA A 59 13.06 -18.90 29.38
C ALA A 59 14.55 -18.87 29.78
N GLU A 60 14.91 -18.10 30.80
CA GLU A 60 16.28 -18.03 31.33
C GLU A 60 16.75 -19.37 31.90
N LYS A 61 15.88 -20.10 32.61
CA LYS A 61 16.21 -21.42 33.16
C LYS A 61 16.41 -22.49 32.09
N GLN A 62 15.69 -22.36 30.98
CA GLN A 62 15.74 -23.32 29.87
C GLN A 62 16.73 -22.90 28.77
N GLY A 63 17.32 -21.71 28.87
CA GLY A 63 18.28 -21.20 27.88
C GLY A 63 17.66 -20.89 26.52
N ILE A 64 16.35 -20.63 26.46
CA ILE A 64 15.64 -20.31 25.21
C ILE A 64 15.54 -18.80 25.01
N ASP A 65 15.63 -18.37 23.75
CA ASP A 65 15.23 -17.01 23.40
C ASP A 65 13.70 -16.94 23.27
N LEU A 66 13.13 -15.76 23.49
CA LEU A 66 11.70 -15.49 23.28
C LEU A 66 11.49 -14.46 22.19
N LEU A 67 10.37 -14.56 21.49
CA LEU A 67 9.88 -13.61 20.51
C LEU A 67 8.40 -13.33 20.70
N PHE A 68 7.93 -12.26 20.08
CA PHE A 68 6.53 -11.90 20.13
C PHE A 68 5.99 -11.65 18.73
N HIS A 69 4.96 -12.39 18.34
CA HIS A 69 4.10 -12.01 17.24
C HIS A 69 3.14 -10.95 17.76
N GLY A 70 3.28 -9.72 17.27
CA GLY A 70 2.38 -8.63 17.61
C GLY A 70 0.98 -8.84 17.03
N SER A 71 0.11 -7.88 17.29
CA SER A 71 -1.28 -7.91 16.83
C SER A 71 -1.37 -8.07 15.30
N LEU A 72 -2.20 -9.02 14.87
CA LEU A 72 -2.52 -9.31 13.46
C LEU A 72 -3.52 -8.32 12.84
N THR A 73 -3.92 -7.29 13.59
CA THR A 73 -5.03 -6.39 13.22
C THR A 73 -4.59 -4.92 13.19
N VAL A 74 -3.34 -4.65 12.83
CA VAL A 74 -2.75 -3.30 12.80
C VAL A 74 -2.72 -2.75 11.35
N PRO A 75 -3.66 -1.86 10.96
CA PRO A 75 -3.69 -1.27 9.62
C PRO A 75 -2.71 -0.08 9.53
N LEU A 76 -1.43 -0.36 9.34
CA LEU A 76 -0.34 0.62 9.33
C LEU A 76 -0.32 1.57 8.14
N GLU A 77 -1.12 1.30 7.10
CA GLU A 77 -1.00 1.91 5.78
C GLU A 77 -2.15 2.83 5.42
N ILE A 78 -3.11 3.05 6.33
CA ILE A 78 -4.37 3.73 6.07
C ILE A 78 -4.30 5.21 6.46
N PRO A 79 -4.74 6.14 5.58
CA PRO A 79 -4.68 7.59 5.82
C PRO A 79 -5.90 8.12 6.60
N GLU A 80 -6.49 7.29 7.47
CA GLU A 80 -7.57 7.69 8.37
C GLU A 80 -7.02 7.88 9.78
N ARG A 81 -7.32 9.02 10.37
CA ARG A 81 -6.73 9.42 11.65
C ARG A 81 -7.14 8.54 12.82
N SER A 82 -8.34 7.95 12.83
CA SER A 82 -8.74 6.98 13.88
C SER A 82 -7.92 5.72 13.74
N ASP A 83 -7.88 5.15 12.53
CA ASP A 83 -7.23 3.88 12.24
C ASP A 83 -5.72 3.98 12.46
N TRP A 84 -5.11 5.11 12.07
CA TRP A 84 -3.71 5.41 12.39
C TRP A 84 -3.46 5.42 13.90
N ARG A 85 -4.35 6.02 14.70
CA ARG A 85 -4.18 6.08 16.16
C ARG A 85 -4.33 4.70 16.79
N ASP A 86 -5.30 3.92 16.34
CA ASP A 86 -5.56 2.58 16.83
C ASP A 86 -4.41 1.64 16.46
N ALA A 87 -3.90 1.71 15.22
CA ALA A 87 -2.71 1.01 14.78
C ALA A 87 -1.48 1.36 15.63
N GLN A 88 -1.28 2.66 15.88
CA GLN A 88 -0.17 3.13 16.70
C GLN A 88 -0.27 2.67 18.16
N ASP A 89 -1.47 2.62 18.73
CA ASP A 89 -1.74 2.12 20.08
C ASP A 89 -1.51 0.61 20.18
N HIS A 90 -2.00 -0.17 19.21
CA HIS A 90 -1.75 -1.61 19.13
C HIS A 90 -0.26 -1.91 19.06
N MET A 91 0.49 -1.19 18.20
CA MET A 91 1.93 -1.35 18.09
C MET A 91 2.65 -1.08 19.42
N ARG A 92 2.25 -0.02 20.15
CA ARG A 92 2.81 0.30 21.48
C ARG A 92 2.51 -0.76 22.51
N LYS A 93 1.28 -1.27 22.53
CA LYS A 93 0.87 -2.36 23.42
C LYS A 93 1.67 -3.64 23.13
N SER A 94 1.82 -4.03 21.86
CA SER A 94 2.60 -5.21 21.48
C SER A 94 4.09 -5.06 21.82
N ILE A 95 4.67 -3.87 21.63
CA ILE A 95 6.04 -3.56 22.10
C ILE A 95 6.14 -3.72 23.62
N ARG A 96 5.16 -3.19 24.37
CA ARG A 96 5.14 -3.30 25.84
C ARG A 96 5.09 -4.76 26.28
N SER A 97 4.23 -5.58 25.68
CA SER A 97 4.15 -7.02 25.97
C SER A 97 5.43 -7.76 25.59
N ALA A 98 6.03 -7.47 24.45
CA ALA A 98 7.32 -8.04 24.06
C ALA A 98 8.45 -7.70 25.04
N VAL A 99 8.51 -6.44 25.51
CA VAL A 99 9.49 -6.04 26.55
C VAL A 99 9.22 -6.73 27.88
N ASN A 100 7.96 -6.81 28.30
CA ASN A 100 7.58 -7.55 29.50
C ASN A 100 7.94 -9.04 29.37
N ALA A 101 7.81 -9.66 28.20
CA ALA A 101 8.20 -11.05 28.00
C ALA A 101 9.73 -11.24 27.87
N GLY A 102 10.52 -10.17 27.71
CA GLY A 102 11.96 -10.26 27.44
C GLY A 102 12.29 -10.74 26.02
N CYS A 103 11.40 -10.48 25.07
CA CYS A 103 11.53 -10.91 23.68
C CYS A 103 12.67 -10.19 22.94
N LYS A 104 13.26 -10.89 21.96
CA LYS A 104 14.32 -10.33 21.09
C LYS A 104 13.75 -9.48 19.96
N TYR A 105 12.55 -9.80 19.48
CA TYR A 105 11.81 -8.95 18.57
C TYR A 105 10.30 -8.96 18.84
N VAL A 106 9.63 -7.98 18.24
CA VAL A 106 8.19 -7.99 17.97
C VAL A 106 7.92 -7.94 16.46
N LEU A 107 7.03 -8.81 15.98
CA LEU A 107 6.64 -8.94 14.57
C LEU A 107 5.27 -8.31 14.31
N PHE A 108 5.10 -7.69 13.14
CA PHE A 108 3.82 -7.19 12.63
C PHE A 108 3.66 -7.56 11.15
N HIS A 109 2.42 -7.75 10.71
CA HIS A 109 2.11 -7.72 9.28
C HIS A 109 2.39 -6.32 8.74
N ALA A 110 3.06 -6.22 7.59
CA ALA A 110 3.35 -4.92 7.00
C ALA A 110 2.10 -4.17 6.51
N CYS A 111 1.01 -4.89 6.28
CA CYS A 111 -0.23 -4.38 5.73
C CYS A 111 -1.38 -5.34 6.05
N LEU A 112 -2.61 -4.84 6.12
CA LEU A 112 -3.83 -5.64 6.26
C LEU A 112 -4.93 -5.24 5.28
N HIS A 113 -4.73 -4.15 4.53
CA HIS A 113 -5.66 -3.64 3.56
C HIS A 113 -5.21 -3.89 2.12
N PHE A 114 -6.20 -4.22 1.31
CA PHE A 114 -6.09 -4.19 -0.13
C PHE A 114 -6.11 -2.75 -0.67
N TRP A 115 -5.83 -2.61 -1.96
CA TRP A 115 -5.85 -1.34 -2.67
C TRP A 115 -7.16 -0.58 -2.42
N LEU A 116 -7.04 0.74 -2.25
CA LEU A 116 -8.12 1.59 -1.77
C LEU A 116 -9.37 1.56 -2.68
N GLU A 117 -9.19 1.28 -3.96
CA GLU A 117 -10.27 1.11 -4.94
C GLU A 117 -11.22 -0.06 -4.60
N MET A 118 -10.75 -1.04 -3.81
CA MET A 118 -11.52 -2.19 -3.36
C MET A 118 -12.22 -1.93 -2.01
N ILE A 119 -11.78 -0.92 -1.24
CA ILE A 119 -12.31 -0.59 0.11
C ILE A 119 -13.74 -0.03 0.03
N THR A 120 -14.11 0.56 -1.11
CA THR A 120 -15.40 1.21 -1.34
C THR A 120 -16.58 0.25 -1.46
N TYR A 121 -16.35 -1.04 -1.73
CA TYR A 121 -17.43 -2.00 -2.01
C TYR A 121 -17.82 -2.90 -0.83
N ALA A 122 -16.97 -3.06 0.19
CA ALA A 122 -17.05 -4.23 1.06
C ALA A 122 -17.53 -4.01 2.51
N SER A 123 -17.65 -2.76 3.03
CA SER A 123 -18.26 -2.40 4.36
C SER A 123 -17.63 -1.16 5.04
N HIS A 124 -16.66 -0.48 4.41
CA HIS A 124 -15.90 0.58 5.08
C HIS A 124 -16.53 1.97 4.92
N LYS A 125 -16.14 2.89 5.81
CA LYS A 125 -16.59 4.29 5.78
C LYS A 125 -16.20 4.91 4.42
N LEU A 126 -17.19 5.47 3.71
CA LEU A 126 -16.95 6.25 2.49
C LEU A 126 -16.22 7.57 2.77
N GLU A 127 -16.18 7.98 4.04
CA GLU A 127 -15.66 9.27 4.50
C GLU A 127 -14.74 9.10 5.68
N ILE A 128 -13.62 9.80 5.64
CA ILE A 128 -12.57 9.69 6.65
C ILE A 128 -12.11 11.04 7.15
N VAL A 129 -11.49 11.01 8.34
CA VAL A 129 -10.62 12.09 8.80
C VAL A 129 -9.24 11.88 8.21
N MET A 130 -8.92 12.58 7.12
CA MET A 130 -7.64 12.41 6.43
C MET A 130 -6.47 12.82 7.31
N CYS A 131 -5.44 11.97 7.38
CA CYS A 131 -4.18 12.30 8.03
C CYS A 131 -2.97 12.09 7.13
N ASP A 132 -1.87 12.75 7.50
CA ASP A 132 -0.55 12.42 6.97
C ASP A 132 0.02 11.16 7.63
N HIS A 133 1.20 10.74 7.15
CA HIS A 133 1.92 9.57 7.64
C HIS A 133 2.29 9.65 9.14
N LEU A 134 2.21 10.82 9.78
CA LEU A 134 2.46 11.03 11.21
C LEU A 134 1.17 11.12 12.04
N GLY A 135 0.00 10.82 11.44
CA GLY A 135 -1.30 10.90 12.11
C GLY A 135 -1.77 12.34 12.37
N ARG A 136 -1.15 13.34 11.74
CA ARG A 136 -1.56 14.74 11.81
C ARG A 136 -2.63 15.00 10.75
N PRO A 137 -3.56 15.96 10.94
CA PRO A 137 -4.49 16.34 9.88
C PRO A 137 -3.75 16.66 8.59
N LEU A 138 -4.32 16.27 7.44
CA LEU A 138 -3.71 16.49 6.12
C LEU A 138 -3.38 17.96 5.84
N SER A 139 -4.08 18.90 6.48
CA SER A 139 -3.77 20.33 6.42
C SER A 139 -2.33 20.68 6.84
N GLU A 140 -1.71 19.89 7.72
CA GLU A 140 -0.35 20.16 8.19
C GLU A 140 0.70 19.92 7.10
N ILE A 141 0.59 18.82 6.34
CA ILE A 141 1.53 18.54 5.25
C ILE A 141 1.34 19.52 4.06
N LEU A 142 0.10 19.97 3.84
CA LEU A 142 -0.22 21.02 2.87
C LEU A 142 0.29 22.39 3.32
N TYR A 143 0.40 22.65 4.62
CA TYR A 143 1.05 23.87 5.12
C TYR A 143 2.57 23.82 4.89
N GLU A 144 3.19 22.67 5.14
CA GLU A 144 4.65 22.46 5.07
C GLU A 144 5.22 22.51 3.64
N ASN A 145 4.44 22.15 2.62
CA ASN A 145 4.93 22.06 1.24
C ASN A 145 4.13 22.94 0.27
N GLU A 146 4.77 24.00 -0.26
CA GLU A 146 4.12 24.95 -1.18
C GLU A 146 3.73 24.32 -2.52
N LYS A 147 4.58 23.47 -3.11
CA LYS A 147 4.29 22.79 -4.37
C LYS A 147 3.06 21.89 -4.24
N LEU A 148 3.03 21.09 -3.17
CA LEU A 148 1.90 20.22 -2.85
C LEU A 148 0.61 21.01 -2.65
N ARG A 149 0.68 22.14 -1.94
CA ARG A 149 -0.47 23.01 -1.73
C ARG A 149 -1.02 23.57 -3.03
N LYS A 150 -0.16 24.05 -3.93
CA LYS A 150 -0.56 24.55 -5.25
C LYS A 150 -1.21 23.45 -6.08
N TRP A 151 -0.60 22.27 -6.11
CA TRP A 151 -1.17 21.08 -6.77
C TRP A 151 -2.56 20.74 -6.20
N PHE A 152 -2.69 20.67 -4.88
CA PHE A 152 -3.95 20.31 -4.22
C PHE A 152 -5.08 21.30 -4.57
N ILE A 153 -4.78 22.61 -4.62
CA ILE A 153 -5.76 23.64 -5.00
C ILE A 153 -6.20 23.52 -6.46
N VAL A 154 -5.32 23.06 -7.36
CA VAL A 154 -5.71 22.77 -8.74
C VAL A 154 -6.61 21.54 -8.79
N LYS A 155 -6.20 20.45 -8.12
CA LYS A 155 -6.89 19.15 -8.16
C LYS A 155 -8.17 19.07 -7.34
N MET A 156 -8.33 19.91 -6.33
CA MET A 156 -9.53 19.88 -5.48
C MET A 156 -10.85 20.14 -6.21
N TRP A 157 -10.79 20.72 -7.41
CA TRP A 157 -11.94 20.93 -8.29
C TRP A 157 -12.24 19.74 -9.20
N GLU A 158 -11.26 18.87 -9.42
CA GLU A 158 -11.40 17.63 -10.19
C GLU A 158 -11.89 16.48 -9.30
N PHE A 159 -11.67 16.58 -7.99
CA PHE A 159 -12.25 15.65 -7.04
C PHE A 159 -13.78 15.74 -7.07
N GLU A 160 -14.43 14.59 -6.96
CA GLU A 160 -15.90 14.52 -6.83
C GLU A 160 -16.41 15.37 -5.66
N ARG A 161 -15.56 15.59 -4.64
CA ARG A 161 -15.85 16.44 -3.50
C ARG A 161 -15.33 17.86 -3.76
N ASN A 162 -16.22 18.85 -3.61
CA ASN A 162 -15.84 20.26 -3.63
C ASN A 162 -15.13 20.64 -2.32
N TYR A 163 -13.84 20.32 -2.20
CA TYR A 163 -13.08 20.57 -0.97
C TYR A 163 -12.96 22.04 -0.61
N ALA A 164 -13.13 22.98 -1.54
CA ALA A 164 -13.15 24.40 -1.20
C ALA A 164 -14.21 24.72 -0.14
N THR A 165 -15.39 24.10 -0.26
CA THR A 165 -16.47 24.22 0.74
C THR A 165 -16.14 23.51 2.05
N LEU A 166 -15.27 22.50 2.04
CA LEU A 166 -14.84 21.80 3.26
C LEU A 166 -13.73 22.56 3.98
N ILE A 167 -12.92 23.33 3.24
CA ILE A 167 -11.79 24.09 3.76
C ILE A 167 -12.25 25.44 4.32
N LEU A 168 -13.01 26.21 3.55
CA LEU A 168 -13.43 27.57 3.91
C LEU A 168 -14.62 27.54 4.90
N SER A 169 -14.68 28.54 5.78
CA SER A 169 -15.92 28.84 6.52
C SER A 169 -16.98 29.42 5.58
N GLU A 170 -18.24 29.47 6.03
CA GLU A 170 -19.30 30.09 5.23
C GLU A 170 -19.05 31.58 4.98
N ASP A 171 -18.49 32.29 5.96
CA ASP A 171 -18.13 33.70 5.82
C ASP A 171 -16.97 33.90 4.84
N GLU A 172 -15.94 33.06 4.89
CA GLU A 172 -14.82 33.10 3.94
C GLU A 172 -15.28 32.80 2.51
N LEU A 173 -16.21 31.86 2.35
CA LEU A 173 -16.79 31.51 1.05
C LEU A 173 -17.65 32.66 0.50
N ARG A 174 -18.54 33.23 1.33
CA ARG A 174 -19.36 34.39 0.96
C ARG A 174 -18.51 35.62 0.63
N GLU A 175 -17.40 35.84 1.33
CA GLU A 175 -16.48 36.93 1.02
C GLU A 175 -15.79 36.72 -0.33
N ALA A 176 -15.34 35.49 -0.63
CA ALA A 176 -14.77 35.15 -1.92
C ALA A 176 -15.79 35.34 -3.05
N GLU A 177 -17.03 34.88 -2.84
CA GLU A 177 -18.14 35.04 -3.78
C GLU A 177 -18.53 36.50 -4.00
N GLY A 178 -18.61 37.28 -2.92
CA GLY A 178 -18.90 38.71 -2.97
C GLY A 178 -17.86 39.49 -3.78
N LYS A 179 -16.57 39.17 -3.63
CA LYS A 179 -15.50 39.81 -4.43
C LYS A 179 -15.61 39.47 -5.92
N ALA A 180 -15.88 38.21 -6.26
CA ALA A 180 -16.12 37.81 -7.64
C ALA A 180 -17.37 38.49 -8.24
N TYR A 181 -18.43 38.65 -7.43
CA TYR A 181 -19.64 39.35 -7.83
C TYR A 181 -19.41 40.84 -8.04
N ILE A 182 -18.57 41.52 -7.25
CA ILE A 182 -18.25 42.93 -7.46
C ILE A 182 -17.51 43.12 -8.80
N GLU A 183 -16.59 42.23 -9.15
CA GLU A 183 -15.76 42.34 -10.37
C GLU A 183 -16.54 42.05 -11.67
N ARG A 184 -17.51 41.14 -11.63
CA ARG A 184 -18.30 40.72 -12.81
C ARG A 184 -19.80 40.69 -12.53
N GLY A 185 -20.26 41.66 -11.73
CA GLY A 185 -21.64 41.81 -11.27
C GLY A 185 -22.60 42.35 -12.32
N GLU A 186 -23.80 42.73 -11.89
CA GLU A 186 -24.81 43.36 -12.75
C GLU A 186 -24.32 44.65 -13.41
N LEU A 187 -23.48 45.44 -12.72
CA LEU A 187 -22.92 46.67 -13.28
C LEU A 187 -22.03 46.38 -14.49
N TYR A 188 -21.15 45.39 -14.39
CA TYR A 188 -20.31 44.96 -15.51
C TYR A 188 -21.15 44.47 -16.70
N VAL A 189 -22.17 43.64 -16.44
CA VAL A 189 -23.07 43.13 -17.49
C VAL A 189 -23.78 44.28 -18.19
N ARG A 190 -24.33 45.22 -17.42
CA ARG A 190 -25.01 46.41 -17.96
C ARG A 190 -24.06 47.25 -18.83
N GLU A 191 -22.88 47.58 -18.32
CA GLU A 191 -21.89 48.37 -19.05
C GLU A 191 -21.46 47.65 -20.34
N ARG A 192 -21.32 46.33 -20.29
CA ARG A 192 -20.94 45.52 -21.45
C ARG A 192 -22.06 45.42 -22.49
N ILE A 193 -23.32 45.31 -22.07
CA ILE A 193 -24.49 45.39 -22.97
C ILE A 193 -24.53 46.75 -23.66
N GLU A 194 -24.38 47.85 -22.91
CA GLU A 194 -24.37 49.20 -23.48
C GLU A 194 -23.24 49.40 -24.48
N GLN A 195 -22.05 48.87 -24.18
CA GLN A 195 -20.93 48.88 -25.10
C GLN A 195 -21.24 48.06 -26.36
N ARG A 196 -21.80 46.86 -26.21
CA ARG A 196 -22.07 45.96 -27.34
C ARG A 196 -23.18 46.48 -28.26
N ILE A 197 -24.20 47.12 -27.71
CA ILE A 197 -25.22 47.84 -28.45
C ILE A 197 -24.58 48.95 -29.31
N LYS A 198 -23.65 49.73 -28.75
CA LYS A 198 -22.94 50.79 -29.47
C LYS A 198 -22.02 50.26 -30.57
N GLU A 199 -21.47 49.06 -30.39
CA GLU A 199 -20.62 48.37 -31.37
C GLU A 199 -21.43 47.69 -32.50
N ASP A 200 -22.68 47.30 -32.25
CA ASP A 200 -23.55 46.66 -33.25
C ASP A 200 -24.05 47.69 -34.27
N LYS A 201 -23.33 47.77 -35.40
CA LYS A 201 -23.64 48.68 -36.51
C LYS A 201 -25.07 48.55 -37.03
N LYS A 202 -25.64 47.33 -37.04
CA LYS A 202 -26.98 47.07 -37.59
C LYS A 202 -28.04 47.60 -36.64
N LEU A 203 -27.89 47.33 -35.34
CA LEU A 203 -28.77 47.85 -34.30
C LEU A 203 -28.69 49.38 -34.25
N MET A 204 -27.48 49.95 -34.26
CA MET A 204 -27.29 51.41 -34.23
C MET A 204 -27.88 52.12 -35.45
N ALA A 205 -27.81 51.50 -36.64
CA ALA A 205 -28.47 52.03 -37.83
C ALA A 205 -30.00 52.05 -37.67
N LYS A 206 -30.59 50.96 -37.17
CA LYS A 206 -32.04 50.92 -36.87
C LYS A 206 -32.44 51.95 -35.82
N LEU A 207 -31.67 52.07 -34.73
CA LEU A 207 -31.90 53.05 -33.67
C LEU A 207 -31.85 54.48 -34.22
N ARG A 208 -30.87 54.78 -35.08
CA ARG A 208 -30.73 56.10 -35.70
C ARG A 208 -31.93 56.46 -36.58
N GLU A 209 -32.45 55.53 -37.37
CA GLU A 209 -33.65 55.78 -38.19
C GLU A 209 -34.89 56.02 -37.32
N ILE A 210 -35.05 55.26 -36.22
CA ILE A 210 -36.15 55.44 -35.27
C ILE A 210 -36.06 56.82 -34.61
N VAL A 211 -34.91 57.18 -34.04
CA VAL A 211 -34.69 58.48 -33.39
C VAL A 211 -34.83 59.64 -34.38
N LYS A 212 -34.34 59.47 -35.61
CA LYS A 212 -34.51 60.45 -36.69
C LYS A 212 -35.99 60.67 -37.01
N SER A 213 -36.79 59.62 -37.09
CA SER A 213 -38.24 59.74 -37.32
C SER A 213 -38.95 60.49 -36.20
N GLU A 214 -38.59 60.23 -34.93
CA GLU A 214 -39.14 60.93 -33.76
C GLU A 214 -38.78 62.43 -33.76
N ILE A 215 -37.51 62.76 -34.01
CA ILE A 215 -37.04 64.16 -34.03
C ILE A 215 -37.64 64.91 -35.22
N MET A 216 -37.75 64.28 -36.40
CA MET A 216 -38.36 64.91 -37.57
C MET A 216 -39.83 65.29 -37.34
N GLU A 217 -40.58 64.49 -36.57
CA GLU A 217 -41.95 64.84 -36.20
C GLU A 217 -41.99 66.04 -35.23
N GLN A 218 -41.06 66.12 -34.27
CA GLN A 218 -40.92 67.30 -33.41
C GLN A 218 -40.54 68.56 -34.19
N VAL A 219 -39.61 68.44 -35.14
CA VAL A 219 -39.20 69.53 -36.04
C VAL A 219 -40.38 70.00 -36.89
N LYS A 220 -41.21 69.07 -37.38
CA LYS A 220 -42.43 69.41 -38.14
C LYS A 220 -43.41 70.23 -37.29
N ILE A 221 -43.61 69.86 -36.03
CA ILE A 221 -44.42 70.62 -35.07
C ILE A 221 -43.80 72.01 -34.79
N ALA A 222 -42.49 72.09 -34.59
CA ALA A 222 -41.79 73.36 -34.35
C ALA A 222 -41.84 74.31 -35.56
N ARG A 223 -41.69 73.78 -36.78
CA ARG A 223 -41.83 74.53 -38.04
C ARG A 223 -43.25 75.06 -38.22
N ALA A 224 -44.28 74.27 -37.88
CA ALA A 224 -45.67 74.74 -37.87
C ALA A 224 -45.92 75.89 -36.87
N ARG A 225 -45.05 76.04 -35.86
CA ARG A 225 -45.04 77.16 -34.89
C ARG A 225 -44.12 78.31 -35.31
N GLY A 226 -43.58 78.30 -36.53
CA GLY A 226 -42.74 79.36 -37.08
C GLY A 226 -41.26 79.29 -36.70
N GLN A 227 -40.80 78.23 -36.02
CA GLN A 227 -39.38 78.05 -35.68
C GLN A 227 -38.63 77.39 -36.85
N GLN A 228 -37.54 78.02 -37.32
CA GLN A 228 -36.62 77.40 -38.27
C GLN A 228 -35.48 76.71 -37.53
N ILE A 229 -35.40 75.38 -37.65
CA ILE A 229 -34.32 74.56 -37.11
C ILE A 229 -33.43 74.11 -38.29
N PRO A 230 -32.14 74.52 -38.34
CA PRO A 230 -31.17 74.09 -39.34
C PRO A 230 -30.93 72.58 -39.34
N GLU A 231 -30.62 71.99 -40.49
CA GLU A 231 -30.33 70.54 -40.61
C GLU A 231 -29.13 70.09 -39.76
N SER A 232 -28.11 70.94 -39.63
CA SER A 232 -26.95 70.68 -38.78
C SER A 232 -27.32 70.58 -37.30
N GLU A 233 -28.41 71.22 -36.87
CA GLU A 233 -28.93 71.15 -35.51
C GLU A 233 -29.78 69.89 -35.32
N ILE A 234 -30.58 69.49 -36.32
CA ILE A 234 -31.33 68.22 -36.32
C ILE A 234 -30.36 67.04 -36.15
N GLU A 235 -29.26 67.03 -36.90
CA GLU A 235 -28.24 65.99 -36.81
C GLU A 235 -27.54 65.96 -35.45
N LYS A 236 -27.31 67.13 -34.83
CA LYS A 236 -26.80 67.22 -33.45
C LYS A 236 -27.81 66.63 -32.47
N MET A 237 -29.10 66.97 -32.59
CA MET A 237 -30.16 66.45 -31.73
C MET A 237 -30.27 64.93 -31.83
N ILE A 238 -30.17 64.35 -33.04
CA ILE A 238 -30.17 62.89 -33.25
C ILE A 238 -29.00 62.23 -32.52
N ASN A 239 -27.79 62.74 -32.74
CA ASN A 239 -26.59 62.16 -32.13
C ASN A 239 -26.57 62.34 -30.60
N GLU A 240 -27.03 63.47 -30.08
CA GLU A 240 -27.16 63.71 -28.64
C GLU A 240 -28.22 62.81 -28.00
N ARG A 241 -29.37 62.62 -28.67
CA ARG A 241 -30.40 61.71 -28.21
C ARG A 241 -29.90 60.27 -28.15
N ILE A 242 -29.29 59.78 -29.22
CA ILE A 242 -28.70 58.43 -29.25
C ILE A 242 -27.61 58.27 -28.17
N ARG A 243 -26.76 59.29 -27.97
CA ARG A 243 -25.68 59.26 -26.99
C ARG A 243 -26.19 59.20 -25.54
N THR A 244 -27.31 59.86 -25.26
CA THR A 244 -27.91 59.92 -23.91
C THR A 244 -28.85 58.77 -23.61
N MET A 245 -29.23 57.98 -24.62
CA MET A 245 -30.06 56.79 -24.42
C MET A 245 -29.27 55.65 -23.75
N GLY A 246 -29.71 55.27 -22.54
CA GLY A 246 -29.23 54.06 -21.86
C GLY A 246 -29.89 52.80 -22.42
N TYR A 247 -29.33 51.62 -22.15
CA TYR A 247 -29.83 50.37 -22.77
C TYR A 247 -31.33 50.12 -22.47
N ARG A 248 -31.81 50.42 -21.25
CA ARG A 248 -33.24 50.23 -20.88
C ARG A 248 -34.19 51.01 -21.79
N GLN A 249 -33.78 52.20 -22.22
CA GLN A 249 -34.59 53.02 -23.13
C GLN A 249 -34.59 52.43 -24.54
N ILE A 250 -33.46 51.86 -24.99
CA ILE A 250 -33.34 51.18 -26.28
C ILE A 250 -34.15 49.88 -26.28
N GLU A 251 -34.12 49.12 -25.18
CA GLU A 251 -34.87 47.87 -24.97
C GLU A 251 -36.40 48.10 -25.02
N MET A 252 -36.88 49.26 -24.57
CA MET A 252 -38.31 49.58 -24.62
C MET A 252 -38.83 49.82 -26.05
N ILE A 253 -37.97 49.94 -27.06
CA ILE A 253 -38.35 50.13 -28.45
C ILE A 253 -38.69 48.77 -29.09
N PRO A 254 -39.97 48.49 -29.43
CA PRO A 254 -40.38 47.16 -29.91
C PRO A 254 -39.59 46.66 -31.12
N ALA A 255 -39.22 47.55 -32.03
CA ALA A 255 -38.46 47.21 -33.24
C ALA A 255 -37.00 46.80 -32.98
N LEU A 256 -36.46 47.07 -31.79
CA LEU A 256 -35.08 46.74 -31.40
C LEU A 256 -35.01 45.63 -30.35
N GLN A 257 -36.15 45.24 -29.75
CA GLN A 257 -36.21 44.29 -28.63
C GLN A 257 -35.50 42.96 -28.93
N GLU A 258 -35.67 42.39 -30.11
CA GLU A 258 -35.06 41.11 -30.45
C GLU A 258 -33.53 41.21 -30.54
N ASP A 259 -33.01 42.26 -31.17
CA ASP A 259 -31.57 42.48 -31.29
C ASP A 259 -30.94 42.82 -29.93
N VAL A 260 -31.62 43.62 -29.09
CA VAL A 260 -31.17 43.91 -27.72
C VAL A 260 -31.17 42.64 -26.86
N ARG A 261 -32.22 41.81 -26.92
CA ARG A 261 -32.29 40.53 -26.20
C ARG A 261 -31.21 39.55 -26.65
N ARG A 262 -30.89 39.52 -27.95
CA ARG A 262 -29.77 38.71 -28.47
C ARG A 262 -28.46 39.15 -27.82
N ILE A 263 -28.16 40.45 -27.85
CA ILE A 263 -26.94 41.00 -27.24
C ILE A 263 -26.92 40.75 -25.73
N GLU A 264 -28.03 40.97 -25.03
CA GLU A 264 -28.15 40.72 -23.60
C GLU A 264 -27.86 39.25 -23.28
N LYS A 265 -28.42 38.31 -24.05
CA LYS A 265 -28.17 36.88 -23.88
C LYS A 265 -26.69 36.55 -24.09
N GLU A 266 -26.09 36.99 -25.18
CA GLU A 266 -24.66 36.77 -25.48
C GLU A 266 -23.77 37.31 -24.36
N VAL A 267 -23.98 38.56 -23.95
CA VAL A 267 -23.19 39.20 -22.88
C VAL A 267 -23.42 38.51 -21.54
N THR A 268 -24.64 38.05 -21.25
CA THR A 268 -24.95 37.33 -20.01
C THR A 268 -24.26 35.97 -19.98
N GLU A 269 -24.23 35.23 -21.09
CA GLU A 269 -23.52 33.95 -21.20
C GLU A 269 -22.00 34.14 -21.05
N GLU A 270 -21.41 35.12 -21.75
CA GLU A 270 -19.99 35.48 -21.61
C GLU A 270 -19.65 35.88 -20.16
N ALA A 271 -20.45 36.78 -19.58
CA ALA A 271 -20.24 37.24 -18.21
C ALA A 271 -20.43 36.12 -17.19
N SER A 272 -21.32 35.16 -17.44
CA SER A 272 -21.49 33.98 -16.58
C SER A 272 -20.24 33.11 -16.61
N PHE A 273 -19.69 32.82 -17.79
CA PHE A 273 -18.45 32.07 -17.93
C PHE A 273 -17.25 32.78 -17.26
N GLU A 274 -17.08 34.08 -17.50
CA GLU A 274 -16.05 34.88 -16.85
C GLU A 274 -16.23 34.94 -15.33
N ARG A 275 -17.46 35.12 -14.85
CA ARG A 275 -17.77 35.14 -13.42
C ARG A 275 -17.43 33.80 -12.78
N SER A 276 -17.76 32.66 -13.40
CA SER A 276 -17.38 31.34 -12.90
C SER A 276 -15.85 31.17 -12.81
N LYS A 277 -15.10 31.70 -13.79
CA LYS A 277 -13.63 31.68 -13.76
C LYS A 277 -13.07 32.52 -12.61
N ILE A 278 -13.52 33.77 -12.47
CA ILE A 278 -13.08 34.67 -11.39
C ILE A 278 -13.50 34.11 -10.04
N MET A 279 -14.70 33.54 -9.93
CA MET A 279 -15.18 32.88 -8.73
C MET A 279 -14.21 31.78 -8.28
N LYS A 280 -13.82 30.91 -9.21
CA LYS A 280 -12.84 29.84 -8.96
C LYS A 280 -11.49 30.42 -8.53
N GLU A 281 -11.00 31.47 -9.19
CA GLU A 281 -9.75 32.16 -8.84
C GLU A 281 -9.81 32.76 -7.42
N ARG A 282 -10.88 33.47 -7.07
CA ARG A 282 -11.09 34.06 -5.73
C ARG A 282 -11.19 32.99 -4.66
N ILE A 283 -11.94 31.92 -4.89
CA ILE A 283 -12.00 30.79 -3.95
C ILE A 283 -10.62 30.18 -3.75
N ASN A 284 -9.85 29.95 -4.83
CA ASN A 284 -8.49 29.45 -4.75
C ASN A 284 -7.57 30.36 -3.93
N GLU A 285 -7.66 31.67 -4.11
CA GLU A 285 -6.90 32.66 -3.32
C GLU A 285 -7.23 32.57 -1.82
N PHE A 286 -8.51 32.43 -1.48
CA PHE A 286 -8.94 32.29 -0.08
C PHE A 286 -8.49 30.96 0.51
N VAL A 287 -8.62 29.85 -0.22
CA VAL A 287 -8.12 28.53 0.20
C VAL A 287 -6.61 28.58 0.44
N MET A 288 -5.85 29.13 -0.51
CA MET A 288 -4.40 29.30 -0.38
C MET A 288 -4.05 30.11 0.86
N ARG A 289 -4.69 31.26 1.05
CA ARG A 289 -4.46 32.15 2.19
C ARG A 289 -4.75 31.44 3.52
N LYS A 290 -5.85 30.68 3.60
CA LYS A 290 -6.21 29.90 4.79
C LYS A 290 -5.18 28.82 5.09
N MET A 291 -4.76 28.05 4.08
CA MET A 291 -3.76 26.99 4.24
C MET A 291 -2.38 27.50 4.63
N MET A 292 -2.06 28.77 4.35
CA MET A 292 -0.80 29.42 4.72
C MET A 292 -0.78 30.00 6.15
N LYS A 293 -1.90 29.99 6.88
CA LYS A 293 -1.96 30.57 8.23
C LYS A 293 -1.05 29.79 9.20
N LYS A 294 -0.19 30.52 9.93
CA LYS A 294 0.77 29.95 10.89
C LYS A 294 0.09 29.30 12.10
N ASP A 295 -1.06 29.82 12.54
CA ASP A 295 -1.85 29.18 13.60
C ASP A 295 -2.65 28.00 13.02
N ARG A 296 -2.47 26.83 13.64
CA ARG A 296 -3.17 25.60 13.31
C ARG A 296 -4.68 25.73 13.39
N LYS A 297 -5.18 26.48 14.37
CA LYS A 297 -6.61 26.67 14.56
C LYS A 297 -7.23 27.44 13.39
N GLU A 298 -6.49 28.39 12.82
CA GLU A 298 -6.98 29.23 11.73
C GLU A 298 -6.90 28.56 10.36
N ARG A 299 -5.94 27.63 10.16
CA ARG A 299 -5.84 26.82 8.93
C ARG A 299 -6.69 25.55 8.96
N LYS A 300 -7.28 25.20 10.11
CA LYS A 300 -8.14 24.02 10.26
C LYS A 300 -9.30 24.10 9.25
N TRP A 301 -9.59 22.98 8.60
CA TRP A 301 -10.71 22.90 7.66
C TRP A 301 -12.04 23.00 8.43
N ARG A 302 -13.07 23.52 7.78
CA ARG A 302 -14.44 23.55 8.33
C ARG A 302 -14.91 22.13 8.66
N VAL A 303 -14.66 21.18 7.74
CA VAL A 303 -15.01 19.77 7.90
C VAL A 303 -13.80 18.90 7.53
N GLU A 304 -13.15 18.30 8.52
CA GLU A 304 -12.02 17.38 8.33
C GLU A 304 -12.45 15.92 8.13
N THR A 305 -13.71 15.58 8.47
CA THR A 305 -14.26 14.21 8.49
C THR A 305 -14.81 13.74 7.14
N TYR A 306 -14.71 14.56 6.10
CA TYR A 306 -15.42 14.36 4.82
C TYR A 306 -14.46 14.08 3.66
N GLY A 307 -13.27 13.52 3.94
CA GLY A 307 -12.28 13.18 2.90
C GLY A 307 -12.44 11.75 2.37
N ARG A 308 -11.75 11.43 1.26
CA ARG A 308 -11.65 10.08 0.69
C ARG A 308 -10.26 9.48 0.89
N TYR A 309 -10.17 8.16 1.04
CA TYR A 309 -8.89 7.46 1.10
C TYR A 309 -7.99 7.76 -0.10
N THR A 310 -8.55 7.73 -1.32
CA THR A 310 -7.83 7.98 -2.58
C THR A 310 -7.22 9.38 -2.63
N ASP A 311 -7.95 10.40 -2.20
CA ASP A 311 -7.52 11.79 -2.24
C ASP A 311 -6.38 12.02 -1.22
N ALA A 312 -6.48 11.40 -0.05
CA ALA A 312 -5.41 11.40 0.94
C ALA A 312 -4.16 10.67 0.43
N TYR A 313 -4.30 9.47 -0.15
CA TYR A 313 -3.18 8.72 -0.73
C TYR A 313 -2.49 9.50 -1.84
N MET A 314 -3.26 10.10 -2.74
CA MET A 314 -2.72 10.88 -3.84
C MET A 314 -1.99 12.13 -3.35
N THR A 315 -2.49 12.76 -2.29
CA THR A 315 -1.81 13.88 -1.63
C THR A 315 -0.46 13.43 -1.05
N ILE A 316 -0.40 12.28 -0.37
CA ILE A 316 0.86 11.76 0.18
C ILE A 316 1.83 11.31 -0.92
N ALA A 317 1.33 10.69 -1.99
CA ALA A 317 2.16 10.30 -3.13
C ALA A 317 2.82 11.52 -3.80
N HIS A 318 2.07 12.60 -4.02
CA HIS A 318 2.61 13.86 -4.55
C HIS A 318 3.57 14.53 -3.58
N TYR A 319 3.30 14.49 -2.27
CA TYR A 319 4.25 14.97 -1.26
C TYR A 319 5.60 14.25 -1.40
N MET A 320 5.58 12.92 -1.51
CA MET A 320 6.77 12.11 -1.66
C MET A 320 7.51 12.39 -2.97
N PHE A 321 6.77 12.54 -4.07
CA PHE A 321 7.31 12.91 -5.37
C PHE A 321 8.02 14.28 -5.33
N TYR A 322 7.36 15.32 -4.81
CA TYR A 322 7.92 16.68 -4.76
C TYR A 322 9.10 16.83 -3.81
N THR A 323 9.10 16.08 -2.71
CA THR A 323 10.19 16.11 -1.73
C THR A 323 11.34 15.17 -2.08
N ARG A 324 11.20 14.39 -3.16
CA ARG A 324 12.12 13.29 -3.51
C ARG A 324 12.36 12.37 -2.32
N ASP A 325 11.26 11.98 -1.68
CA ASP A 325 11.27 11.18 -0.46
C ASP A 325 12.15 9.92 -0.65
N PRO A 326 13.03 9.60 0.30
CA PRO A 326 13.92 8.46 0.17
C PRO A 326 13.20 7.13 -0.13
N ILE A 327 11.99 6.92 0.40
CA ILE A 327 11.21 5.69 0.17
C ILE A 327 10.74 5.67 -1.28
N PHE A 328 10.25 6.81 -1.80
CA PHE A 328 9.86 6.95 -3.20
C PHE A 328 11.04 6.61 -4.12
N LEU A 329 12.22 7.17 -3.86
CA LEU A 329 13.41 6.93 -4.67
C LEU A 329 13.88 5.48 -4.63
N GLU A 330 13.79 4.80 -3.48
CA GLU A 330 14.17 3.38 -3.40
C GLU A 330 13.12 2.48 -4.08
N MET A 331 11.83 2.80 -3.97
CA MET A 331 10.76 2.11 -4.70
C MET A 331 10.91 2.25 -6.21
N VAL A 332 11.26 3.44 -6.72
CA VAL A 332 11.54 3.66 -8.16
C VAL A 332 12.64 2.72 -8.66
N LYS A 333 13.65 2.40 -7.85
CA LYS A 333 14.70 1.44 -8.24
C LYS A 333 14.18 0.02 -8.35
N MET A 334 13.27 -0.37 -7.45
CA MET A 334 12.65 -1.72 -7.45
C MET A 334 11.63 -1.91 -8.58
N TYR A 335 11.14 -0.80 -9.16
CA TYR A 335 10.17 -0.76 -10.26
C TYR A 335 10.71 0.06 -11.44
N LYS A 336 12.02 -0.05 -11.73
CA LYS A 336 12.67 0.79 -12.75
C LYS A 336 12.05 0.60 -14.13
N ASP A 337 11.83 -0.64 -14.51
CA ASP A 337 11.18 -1.07 -15.76
C ASP A 337 9.78 -0.47 -15.94
N VAL A 338 9.04 -0.33 -14.85
CA VAL A 338 7.70 0.27 -14.86
C VAL A 338 7.81 1.80 -14.82
N VAL A 339 8.35 2.36 -13.75
CA VAL A 339 8.26 3.79 -13.45
C VAL A 339 9.17 4.62 -14.36
N VAL A 340 10.40 4.16 -14.61
CA VAL A 340 11.37 4.87 -15.44
C VAL A 340 11.20 4.49 -16.91
N ASP A 341 11.17 3.19 -17.22
CA ASP A 341 11.23 2.77 -18.62
C ASP A 341 9.85 2.84 -19.31
N LYS A 342 8.75 2.45 -18.66
CA LYS A 342 7.39 2.51 -19.24
C LYS A 342 6.69 3.87 -19.05
N TYR A 343 6.76 4.46 -17.85
CA TYR A 343 6.08 5.73 -17.54
C TYR A 343 6.96 6.98 -17.66
N LYS A 344 8.25 6.83 -17.96
CA LYS A 344 9.17 7.95 -18.23
C LYS A 344 9.17 9.00 -17.12
N LEU A 345 9.41 8.56 -15.88
CA LEU A 345 9.48 9.42 -14.69
C LEU A 345 10.14 10.79 -14.98
N ASP A 346 9.38 11.86 -14.76
CA ASP A 346 9.82 13.23 -15.01
C ASP A 346 9.56 14.13 -13.79
N TYR A 347 10.63 14.46 -13.06
CA TYR A 347 10.56 15.37 -11.91
C TYR A 347 10.41 16.85 -12.28
N SER A 348 10.51 17.22 -13.56
CA SER A 348 10.29 18.59 -14.03
C SER A 348 8.81 18.89 -14.30
N ASN A 349 8.00 17.85 -14.56
CA ASN A 349 6.55 17.95 -14.69
C ASN A 349 5.89 17.75 -13.31
N ASP A 350 5.37 18.83 -12.73
CA ASP A 350 4.69 18.78 -11.43
C ASP A 350 3.40 17.91 -11.45
N PHE A 351 2.85 17.58 -12.62
CA PHE A 351 1.65 16.74 -12.80
C PHE A 351 1.96 15.34 -13.36
N TRP A 352 3.24 14.96 -13.48
CA TRP A 352 3.63 13.65 -14.04
C TRP A 352 2.93 12.49 -13.32
N LEU A 353 2.84 12.55 -11.99
CA LEU A 353 2.26 11.47 -11.19
C LEU A 353 0.74 11.34 -11.42
N ASP A 354 0.02 12.44 -11.62
CA ASP A 354 -1.40 12.42 -12.00
C ASP A 354 -1.60 11.78 -13.37
N GLU A 355 -0.78 12.17 -14.35
CA GLU A 355 -0.84 11.64 -15.71
C GLU A 355 -0.55 10.15 -15.74
N ALA A 356 0.48 9.72 -15.00
CA ALA A 356 0.87 8.33 -14.86
C ALA A 356 -0.21 7.51 -14.15
N TRP A 357 -0.78 8.03 -13.04
CA TRP A 357 -1.87 7.39 -12.33
C TRP A 357 -3.11 7.23 -13.20
N ARG A 358 -3.55 8.28 -13.89
CA ARG A 358 -4.71 8.21 -14.80
C ARG A 358 -4.50 7.18 -15.90
N LYS A 359 -3.32 7.15 -16.52
CA LYS A 359 -2.99 6.14 -17.54
C LYS A 359 -3.00 4.72 -16.96
N ALA A 360 -2.51 4.55 -15.74
CA ALA A 360 -2.52 3.26 -15.05
C ALA A 360 -3.96 2.80 -14.72
N GLU A 361 -4.84 3.71 -14.33
CA GLU A 361 -6.27 3.44 -14.15
C GLU A 361 -6.95 3.03 -15.46
N GLU A 362 -6.76 3.81 -16.52
CA GLU A 362 -7.37 3.57 -17.84
C GLU A 362 -6.94 2.22 -18.44
N THR A 363 -5.70 1.79 -18.17
CA THR A 363 -5.15 0.52 -18.70
C THR A 363 -5.16 -0.63 -17.70
N ASN A 364 -5.65 -0.40 -16.48
CA ASN A 364 -5.58 -1.32 -15.34
C ASN A 364 -4.16 -1.89 -15.11
N ASP A 365 -3.16 -1.02 -15.13
CA ASP A 365 -1.75 -1.39 -15.02
C ASP A 365 -1.37 -1.76 -13.57
N ARG A 366 -1.51 -3.05 -13.24
CA ARG A 366 -1.28 -3.56 -11.87
C ARG A 366 0.12 -3.29 -11.33
N GLU A 367 1.16 -3.25 -12.16
CA GLU A 367 2.52 -3.03 -11.67
C GLU A 367 2.75 -1.59 -11.22
N PHE A 368 2.21 -0.61 -11.98
CA PHE A 368 2.26 0.79 -11.57
C PHE A 368 1.39 1.03 -10.32
N LYS A 369 0.19 0.44 -10.27
CA LYS A 369 -0.66 0.50 -9.07
C LYS A 369 0.05 -0.09 -7.85
N SER A 370 0.69 -1.25 -8.00
CA SER A 370 1.49 -1.89 -6.95
C SER A 370 2.63 -0.98 -6.46
N PHE A 371 3.37 -0.32 -7.36
CA PHE A 371 4.36 0.70 -7.01
C PHE A 371 3.75 1.86 -6.21
N TYR A 372 2.65 2.43 -6.72
CA TYR A 372 1.99 3.60 -6.14
C TYR A 372 1.50 3.32 -4.71
N TYR A 373 0.72 2.24 -4.53
CA TYR A 373 0.16 1.89 -3.23
C TYR A 373 1.28 1.53 -2.23
N ALA A 374 2.24 0.70 -2.63
CA ALA A 374 3.35 0.31 -1.77
C ALA A 374 4.21 1.50 -1.34
N THR A 375 4.43 2.48 -2.22
CA THR A 375 5.23 3.66 -1.89
C THR A 375 4.59 4.48 -0.78
N VAL A 376 3.29 4.73 -0.87
CA VAL A 376 2.56 5.47 0.17
C VAL A 376 2.40 4.64 1.44
N GLY A 377 2.05 3.35 1.34
CA GLY A 377 1.95 2.46 2.50
C GLY A 377 3.26 2.38 3.29
N ALA A 378 4.40 2.30 2.59
CA ALA A 378 5.72 2.31 3.23
C ALA A 378 6.00 3.62 3.98
N LYS A 379 5.48 4.75 3.49
CA LYS A 379 5.62 6.05 4.16
C LYS A 379 4.82 6.11 5.47
N PHE A 380 3.62 5.53 5.49
CA PHE A 380 2.85 5.41 6.72
C PHE A 380 3.53 4.46 7.73
N MET A 381 4.06 3.33 7.27
CA MET A 381 4.88 2.43 8.10
C MET A 381 6.08 3.17 8.72
N GLU A 382 6.79 4.01 7.95
CA GLU A 382 7.87 4.87 8.49
C GLU A 382 7.37 5.76 9.63
N GLY A 383 6.23 6.43 9.45
CA GLY A 383 5.66 7.33 10.46
C GLY A 383 5.27 6.62 11.75
N HIS A 384 4.72 5.40 11.66
CA HIS A 384 4.45 4.55 12.81
C HIS A 384 5.72 4.16 13.57
N ILE A 385 6.76 3.73 12.86
CA ILE A 385 8.04 3.35 13.47
C ILE A 385 8.70 4.56 14.12
N ALA A 386 8.73 5.71 13.44
CA ALA A 386 9.28 6.95 14.00
C ALA A 386 8.56 7.33 15.30
N THR A 387 7.23 7.24 15.32
CA THR A 387 6.41 7.53 16.50
C THR A 387 6.63 6.50 17.62
N ALA A 388 6.72 5.21 17.29
CA ALA A 388 6.98 4.14 18.24
C ALA A 388 8.35 4.30 18.90
N LEU A 389 9.43 4.49 18.12
CA LEU A 389 10.78 4.69 18.65
C LEU A 389 10.86 5.95 19.52
N LYS A 390 10.24 7.06 19.10
CA LYS A 390 10.19 8.29 19.90
C LYS A 390 9.47 8.07 21.23
N TRP A 391 8.36 7.34 21.23
CA TRP A 391 7.64 6.98 22.46
C TRP A 391 8.48 6.06 23.36
N MET A 392 9.18 5.07 22.78
CA MET A 392 10.05 4.18 23.55
C MET A 392 11.11 4.95 24.33
N GLU A 393 11.81 5.87 23.66
CA GLU A 393 12.93 6.62 24.26
C GLU A 393 12.49 7.72 25.23
N ASN A 394 11.38 8.43 24.95
CA ASN A 394 10.99 9.62 25.73
C ASN A 394 9.93 9.34 26.80
N GLU A 395 9.17 8.26 26.67
CA GLU A 395 8.04 7.96 27.55
C GLU A 395 8.15 6.57 28.16
N PHE A 396 8.22 5.52 27.36
CA PHE A 396 8.17 4.15 27.86
C PHE A 396 9.35 3.81 28.77
N ILE A 397 10.59 3.97 28.28
CA ILE A 397 11.80 3.64 29.04
C ILE A 397 11.95 4.56 30.27
N PRO A 398 11.88 5.90 30.16
CA PRO A 398 12.17 6.78 31.30
C PRO A 398 11.05 6.84 32.34
N LYS A 399 9.79 6.63 31.95
CA LYS A 399 8.63 6.78 32.84
C LYS A 399 8.08 5.44 33.31
N GLU A 400 7.77 4.52 32.38
CA GLU A 400 7.14 3.25 32.71
C GLU A 400 8.13 2.20 33.23
N LEU A 401 9.39 2.23 32.76
CA LEU A 401 10.43 1.25 33.13
C LEU A 401 11.49 1.78 34.13
N LYS A 402 11.28 2.98 34.72
CA LYS A 402 12.27 3.71 35.53
C LYS A 402 13.00 2.88 36.60
N ASN A 403 12.30 1.94 37.23
CA ASN A 403 12.82 1.12 38.33
C ASN A 403 12.97 -0.37 37.96
N LYS A 404 13.07 -0.69 36.66
CA LYS A 404 13.13 -2.06 36.12
C LYS A 404 14.30 -2.20 35.15
N PRO A 405 15.56 -2.19 35.62
CA PRO A 405 16.76 -2.13 34.78
C PRO A 405 16.86 -3.28 33.76
N GLU A 406 16.36 -4.47 34.12
CA GLU A 406 16.25 -5.62 33.23
C GLU A 406 15.32 -5.34 32.04
N LEU A 407 14.18 -4.70 32.26
CA LEU A 407 13.25 -4.33 31.20
C LEU A 407 13.78 -3.20 30.33
N VAL A 408 14.55 -2.26 30.91
CA VAL A 408 15.22 -1.22 30.13
C VAL A 408 16.19 -1.85 29.13
N LYS A 409 16.92 -2.89 29.52
CA LYS A 409 17.80 -3.64 28.61
C LYS A 409 16.99 -4.27 27.48
N TYR A 410 15.93 -5.01 27.79
CA TYR A 410 15.06 -5.61 26.78
C TYR A 410 14.46 -4.55 25.84
N ALA A 411 13.99 -3.43 26.38
CA ALA A 411 13.43 -2.33 25.60
C ALA A 411 14.44 -1.65 24.68
N LYS A 412 15.74 -1.63 25.00
CA LYS A 412 16.79 -1.09 24.13
C LYS A 412 17.20 -2.07 23.03
N ASP A 413 17.26 -3.35 23.37
CA ASP A 413 17.72 -4.41 22.47
C ASP A 413 16.61 -4.93 21.54
N LEU A 414 15.34 -4.71 21.88
CA LEU A 414 14.18 -5.18 21.12
C LEU A 414 14.24 -4.71 19.66
N LYS A 415 14.12 -5.66 18.73
CA LYS A 415 13.97 -5.39 17.30
C LYS A 415 12.48 -5.41 16.91
N ILE A 416 12.13 -4.69 15.86
CA ILE A 416 10.79 -4.63 15.27
C ILE A 416 10.92 -5.21 13.86
N THR A 417 10.10 -6.19 13.52
CA THR A 417 10.15 -6.85 12.22
C THR A 417 8.79 -6.79 11.54
N PHE A 418 8.80 -6.77 10.21
CA PHE A 418 7.60 -6.71 9.39
C PHE A 418 7.59 -7.85 8.37
N GLU A 419 6.47 -8.55 8.27
CA GLU A 419 6.27 -9.63 7.31
C GLU A 419 5.34 -9.25 6.16
N VAL A 420 5.44 -10.04 5.09
CA VAL A 420 4.50 -9.97 3.97
C VAL A 420 3.11 -10.38 4.49
N PRO A 421 2.04 -9.62 4.19
CA PRO A 421 0.68 -9.99 4.54
C PRO A 421 0.24 -11.29 3.89
N ASP A 422 -0.54 -12.04 4.65
CA ASP A 422 -1.25 -13.22 4.21
C ASP A 422 -2.50 -12.86 3.37
N ALA A 423 -2.52 -13.28 2.09
CA ALA A 423 -3.71 -13.22 1.26
C ALA A 423 -4.55 -14.50 1.41
N ARG A 424 -5.25 -14.62 2.54
CA ARG A 424 -6.12 -15.76 2.86
C ARG A 424 -7.20 -16.04 1.83
N ASP A 425 -7.64 -15.00 1.16
CA ASP A 425 -8.58 -15.09 0.05
C ASP A 425 -7.80 -14.83 -1.26
N PRO A 426 -7.65 -15.86 -2.12
CA PRO A 426 -6.97 -15.73 -3.41
C PRO A 426 -7.53 -14.62 -4.30
N LYS A 427 -8.77 -14.17 -4.10
CA LYS A 427 -9.35 -13.03 -4.82
C LYS A 427 -8.57 -11.73 -4.60
N TYR A 428 -7.94 -11.57 -3.45
CA TYR A 428 -7.16 -10.38 -3.10
C TYR A 428 -5.65 -10.57 -3.25
N ALA A 429 -5.22 -11.71 -3.80
CA ALA A 429 -3.81 -12.01 -4.05
C ALA A 429 -3.14 -10.94 -4.94
N GLY A 430 -2.04 -10.38 -4.45
CA GLY A 430 -1.29 -9.31 -5.10
C GLY A 430 -2.03 -7.97 -5.16
N LEU A 431 -3.05 -7.77 -4.31
CA LEU A 431 -3.81 -6.53 -4.18
C LEU A 431 -3.66 -5.87 -2.81
N TYR A 432 -2.90 -6.46 -1.89
CA TYR A 432 -2.52 -5.80 -0.64
C TYR A 432 -1.63 -4.58 -0.92
N ILE A 433 -1.60 -3.59 -0.03
CA ILE A 433 -0.86 -2.34 -0.27
C ILE A 433 0.67 -2.57 -0.20
N LEU A 434 1.15 -3.27 0.84
CA LEU A 434 2.56 -3.67 1.01
C LEU A 434 2.64 -5.19 1.11
N TRP A 435 2.86 -5.86 -0.01
CA TRP A 435 2.67 -7.31 -0.12
C TRP A 435 3.86 -8.05 -0.74
N HIS A 436 4.77 -7.34 -1.41
CA HIS A 436 5.86 -7.95 -2.14
C HIS A 436 7.18 -7.81 -1.38
N PRO A 437 8.06 -8.84 -1.34
CA PRO A 437 9.33 -8.75 -0.63
C PRO A 437 10.21 -7.56 -1.05
N LYS A 438 10.26 -7.22 -2.35
CA LYS A 438 10.99 -6.06 -2.86
C LYS A 438 10.47 -4.72 -2.30
N GLN A 439 9.18 -4.62 -2.02
CA GLN A 439 8.56 -3.44 -1.40
C GLN A 439 9.02 -3.32 0.06
N LEU A 440 8.97 -4.41 0.83
CA LEU A 440 9.46 -4.42 2.21
C LEU A 440 10.95 -4.13 2.29
N TYR A 441 11.75 -4.67 1.38
CA TYR A 441 13.17 -4.35 1.28
C TYR A 441 13.41 -2.85 1.10
N ALA A 442 12.78 -2.23 0.09
CA ALA A 442 12.92 -0.80 -0.15
C ALA A 442 12.48 0.03 1.06
N ALA A 443 11.35 -0.34 1.68
CA ALA A 443 10.82 0.36 2.84
C ALA A 443 11.75 0.24 4.06
N ILE A 444 12.08 -0.98 4.50
CA ILE A 444 12.89 -1.22 5.70
C ILE A 444 14.31 -0.67 5.56
N LYS A 445 14.94 -0.87 4.39
CA LYS A 445 16.26 -0.30 4.09
C LYS A 445 16.27 1.21 4.25
N THR A 446 15.23 1.86 3.75
CA THR A 446 15.12 3.31 3.79
C THR A 446 14.79 3.81 5.20
N ILE A 447 13.83 3.19 5.88
CA ILE A 447 13.43 3.54 7.25
C ILE A 447 14.63 3.48 8.20
N ARG A 448 15.43 2.41 8.13
CA ARG A 448 16.66 2.29 8.92
C ARG A 448 17.63 3.44 8.65
N LYS A 449 17.78 3.85 7.39
CA LYS A 449 18.66 4.94 6.97
C LYS A 449 18.15 6.30 7.46
N VAL A 450 16.87 6.61 7.24
CA VAL A 450 16.26 7.91 7.57
C VAL A 450 16.20 8.10 9.09
N LEU A 451 15.72 7.08 9.81
CA LEU A 451 15.60 7.11 11.27
C LEU A 451 16.91 6.77 11.99
N LYS A 452 17.99 6.47 11.25
CA LYS A 452 19.32 6.10 11.77
C LYS A 452 19.25 5.02 12.84
N THR A 453 18.50 3.95 12.55
CA THR A 453 18.21 2.87 13.48
C THR A 453 18.65 1.51 12.96
N ASP A 454 19.09 0.65 13.87
CA ASP A 454 19.39 -0.76 13.61
C ASP A 454 18.28 -1.68 14.15
N ARG A 455 17.11 -1.12 14.48
CA ARG A 455 16.06 -1.82 15.21
C ARG A 455 14.97 -2.43 14.33
N VAL A 456 14.95 -2.11 13.04
CA VAL A 456 13.86 -2.47 12.13
C VAL A 456 14.32 -3.50 11.11
N TYR A 457 13.57 -4.58 10.91
CA TYR A 457 13.93 -5.70 10.03
C TYR A 457 12.74 -6.27 9.26
N ILE A 458 13.02 -7.25 8.42
CA ILE A 458 12.06 -8.01 7.63
C ILE A 458 11.94 -9.41 8.24
N THR A 459 10.71 -9.90 8.33
CA THR A 459 10.41 -11.33 8.43
C THR A 459 9.97 -11.79 7.05
N VAL A 460 10.62 -12.82 6.52
CA VAL A 460 10.17 -13.45 5.27
C VAL A 460 9.23 -14.58 5.63
N ASP A 461 8.07 -14.61 5.00
CA ASP A 461 7.15 -15.73 5.09
C ASP A 461 6.91 -16.28 3.69
N PHE A 462 7.39 -17.51 3.46
CA PHE A 462 7.31 -18.13 2.14
C PHE A 462 5.88 -18.55 1.78
N GLU A 463 5.07 -18.86 2.77
CA GLU A 463 3.69 -19.28 2.58
C GLU A 463 2.81 -18.06 2.28
N HIS A 464 2.97 -16.97 3.03
CA HIS A 464 2.29 -15.70 2.72
C HIS A 464 2.65 -15.17 1.32
N MET A 465 3.91 -15.32 0.89
CA MET A 465 4.27 -14.99 -0.49
C MET A 465 3.49 -15.84 -1.51
N ALA A 466 3.34 -17.14 -1.24
CA ALA A 466 2.58 -18.04 -2.11
C ALA A 466 1.08 -17.71 -2.14
N THR A 467 0.49 -17.30 -1.01
CA THR A 467 -0.93 -16.89 -0.95
C THR A 467 -1.19 -15.62 -1.77
N GLN A 468 -0.18 -14.78 -1.97
CA GLN A 468 -0.23 -13.62 -2.87
C GLN A 468 -0.09 -13.99 -4.36
N GLY A 469 -0.05 -15.28 -4.70
CA GLY A 469 0.06 -15.75 -6.08
C GLY A 469 1.47 -15.63 -6.67
N VAL A 470 2.49 -15.56 -5.82
CA VAL A 470 3.91 -15.47 -6.22
C VAL A 470 4.61 -16.78 -5.92
N ASP A 471 5.37 -17.29 -6.90
CA ASP A 471 6.34 -18.36 -6.66
C ASP A 471 7.56 -17.78 -5.92
N PRO A 472 7.83 -18.17 -4.67
CA PRO A 472 8.96 -17.61 -3.92
C PRO A 472 10.32 -17.92 -4.55
N VAL A 473 10.48 -19.07 -5.21
CA VAL A 473 11.77 -19.45 -5.84
C VAL A 473 12.08 -18.52 -6.98
N GLU A 474 11.13 -18.33 -7.91
CA GLU A 474 11.31 -17.40 -9.03
C GLU A 474 11.50 -15.97 -8.56
N GLU A 475 10.75 -15.56 -7.53
CA GLU A 475 10.82 -14.21 -6.99
C GLU A 475 12.19 -13.94 -6.39
N PHE A 476 12.73 -14.84 -5.55
CA PHE A 476 14.06 -14.65 -4.99
C PHE A 476 15.16 -14.67 -6.05
N GLU A 477 15.06 -15.52 -7.09
CA GLU A 477 16.01 -15.52 -8.21
C GLU A 477 16.09 -14.16 -8.94
N LYS A 478 14.96 -13.46 -9.05
CA LYS A 478 14.89 -12.09 -9.60
C LYS A 478 15.38 -11.06 -8.59
N LEU A 479 14.91 -11.16 -7.35
CA LEU A 479 15.15 -10.19 -6.29
C LEU A 479 16.64 -10.05 -5.94
N ILE A 480 17.39 -11.16 -5.86
CA ILE A 480 18.83 -11.10 -5.51
C ILE A 480 19.66 -10.30 -6.53
N LYS A 481 19.18 -10.14 -7.77
CA LYS A 481 19.86 -9.37 -8.81
C LYS A 481 19.71 -7.86 -8.60
N ILE A 482 18.57 -7.43 -8.06
CA ILE A 482 18.25 -6.01 -7.83
C ILE A 482 18.50 -5.57 -6.38
N ALA A 483 18.49 -6.52 -5.43
CA ALA A 483 18.69 -6.32 -4.00
C ALA A 483 19.76 -7.29 -3.45
N PRO A 484 21.05 -7.10 -3.80
CA PRO A 484 22.13 -8.06 -3.47
C PRO A 484 22.44 -8.17 -1.97
N ASP A 485 21.92 -7.25 -1.15
CA ASP A 485 22.03 -7.23 0.31
C ASP A 485 20.69 -7.51 1.01
N PHE A 486 19.67 -8.06 0.31
CA PHE A 486 18.36 -8.34 0.89
C PHE A 486 18.43 -9.10 2.23
N GLY A 487 19.17 -10.20 2.27
CA GLY A 487 19.34 -11.04 3.46
C GLY A 487 19.97 -10.32 4.66
N TYR A 488 20.64 -9.18 4.47
CA TYR A 488 21.11 -8.34 5.59
C TYR A 488 19.96 -7.66 6.36
N TYR A 489 18.80 -7.49 5.73
CA TYR A 489 17.64 -6.86 6.35
C TYR A 489 16.67 -7.89 6.95
N VAL A 490 16.91 -9.19 6.74
CA VAL A 490 16.07 -10.26 7.26
C VAL A 490 16.52 -10.64 8.67
N LEU A 491 15.61 -10.60 9.64
CA LEU A 491 15.83 -11.03 11.02
C LEU A 491 15.24 -12.41 11.30
N SER A 492 14.13 -12.73 10.63
CA SER A 492 13.37 -13.96 10.83
C SER A 492 12.82 -14.50 9.51
N VAL A 493 12.56 -15.80 9.49
CA VAL A 493 11.88 -16.45 8.37
C VAL A 493 10.84 -17.42 8.92
N HIS A 494 9.58 -17.23 8.57
CA HIS A 494 8.55 -18.27 8.70
C HIS A 494 8.78 -19.27 7.58
N SER A 495 9.17 -20.47 7.99
CA SER A 495 9.97 -21.42 7.23
C SER A 495 9.13 -22.53 6.62
N ASN A 496 7.80 -22.40 6.65
CA ASN A 496 6.90 -23.35 6.05
C ASN A 496 7.14 -23.43 4.53
N ALA A 497 6.95 -24.63 3.97
CA ALA A 497 7.05 -24.80 2.53
C ALA A 497 5.99 -23.93 1.84
N PRO A 498 6.34 -23.21 0.76
CA PRO A 498 5.39 -22.37 0.03
C PRO A 498 4.13 -23.15 -0.37
N ASN A 499 2.96 -22.71 0.10
CA ASN A 499 1.68 -23.29 -0.27
C ASN A 499 0.59 -22.19 -0.34
N PRO A 500 -0.05 -21.98 -1.51
CA PRO A 500 -1.13 -21.00 -1.65
C PRO A 500 -2.36 -21.24 -0.75
N LEU A 501 -2.52 -22.44 -0.18
CA LEU A 501 -3.62 -22.79 0.73
C LEU A 501 -3.34 -22.40 2.19
N HIS A 502 -2.15 -21.90 2.50
CA HIS A 502 -1.76 -21.55 3.86
C HIS A 502 -1.99 -22.69 4.88
N SER A 503 -1.56 -23.90 4.50
CA SER A 503 -1.80 -25.13 5.26
C SER A 503 -0.77 -25.39 6.35
N HIS A 504 0.36 -24.67 6.34
CA HIS A 504 1.45 -24.82 7.30
C HIS A 504 1.90 -26.28 7.47
N TYR A 505 2.15 -26.96 6.34
CA TYR A 505 2.57 -28.35 6.35
C TYR A 505 3.91 -28.55 7.05
N ALA A 506 4.09 -29.75 7.61
CA ALA A 506 5.35 -30.19 8.19
C ALA A 506 6.50 -30.02 7.19
N ILE A 507 7.68 -29.68 7.70
CA ILE A 507 8.90 -29.62 6.88
C ILE A 507 9.47 -31.02 6.80
N GLU A 508 9.59 -31.54 5.58
CA GLU A 508 10.15 -32.85 5.30
C GLU A 508 11.68 -32.83 5.33
N ILE A 509 12.28 -33.94 5.76
CA ILE A 509 13.73 -34.12 5.65
C ILE A 509 14.09 -34.21 4.16
N GLY A 510 15.12 -33.48 3.74
CA GLY A 510 15.53 -33.45 2.34
C GLY A 510 14.79 -32.45 1.46
N ASP A 511 14.01 -31.51 2.03
CA ASP A 511 13.35 -30.45 1.26
C ASP A 511 14.37 -29.48 0.60
N VAL A 512 14.72 -29.79 -0.65
CA VAL A 512 15.65 -29.00 -1.47
C VAL A 512 15.06 -27.64 -1.84
N THR A 513 13.75 -27.56 -2.04
CA THR A 513 13.08 -26.31 -2.44
C THR A 513 13.21 -25.28 -1.32
N LEU A 514 12.87 -25.68 -0.10
CA LEU A 514 13.01 -24.82 1.07
C LEU A 514 14.48 -24.45 1.32
N TYR A 515 15.41 -25.41 1.19
CA TYR A 515 16.85 -25.12 1.29
C TYR A 515 17.31 -24.08 0.26
N LYS A 516 16.85 -24.19 -0.99
CA LYS A 516 17.18 -23.27 -2.08
C LYS A 516 16.74 -21.83 -1.75
N LEU A 517 15.55 -21.65 -1.18
CA LEU A 517 15.05 -20.34 -0.73
C LEU A 517 15.97 -19.73 0.34
N PHE A 518 16.31 -20.51 1.36
CA PHE A 518 17.26 -20.05 2.39
C PHE A 518 18.65 -19.75 1.83
N TYR A 519 19.09 -20.54 0.84
CA TYR A 519 20.37 -20.33 0.19
C TYR A 519 20.44 -18.97 -0.52
N TYR A 520 19.36 -18.54 -1.18
CA TYR A 520 19.26 -17.21 -1.78
C TYR A 520 19.36 -16.08 -0.74
N LEU A 521 18.64 -16.22 0.37
CA LEU A 521 18.74 -15.27 1.48
C LEU A 521 20.17 -15.26 2.06
N ARG A 522 20.81 -16.43 2.19
CA ARG A 522 22.19 -16.56 2.69
C ARG A 522 23.20 -15.87 1.78
N LYS A 523 23.05 -16.01 0.45
CA LYS A 523 23.91 -15.31 -0.52
C LYS A 523 23.84 -13.80 -0.37
N THR A 524 22.65 -13.26 -0.09
CA THR A 524 22.43 -11.82 0.11
C THR A 524 22.65 -11.32 1.54
N GLY A 525 23.10 -12.17 2.47
CA GLY A 525 23.59 -11.73 3.79
C GLY A 525 22.91 -12.34 5.01
N LEU A 526 21.93 -13.24 4.85
CA LEU A 526 21.19 -13.85 5.96
C LEU A 526 22.14 -14.47 6.99
N GLY A 527 22.02 -14.07 8.26
CA GLY A 527 22.78 -14.65 9.36
C GLY A 527 24.29 -14.39 9.31
N LYS A 528 24.76 -13.43 8.50
CA LYS A 528 26.20 -13.05 8.41
C LYS A 528 26.59 -11.94 9.39
N LYS A 529 25.66 -11.08 9.81
CA LYS A 529 25.94 -9.92 10.67
C LYS A 529 25.19 -9.94 12.01
N HIS A 530 24.10 -10.65 12.08
CA HIS A 530 23.26 -10.79 13.27
C HIS A 530 22.65 -12.19 13.33
N THR A 531 22.19 -12.59 14.51
CA THR A 531 21.45 -13.83 14.68
C THR A 531 20.16 -13.78 13.88
N VAL A 532 19.94 -14.80 13.06
CA VAL A 532 18.70 -14.98 12.30
C VAL A 532 17.97 -16.21 12.81
N TYR A 533 16.68 -16.19 12.58
CA TYR A 533 15.72 -16.96 13.32
C TYR A 533 14.76 -17.65 12.37
N LEU A 534 14.85 -18.97 12.29
CA LEU A 534 14.05 -19.78 11.37
C LEU A 534 12.91 -20.42 12.14
N LEU A 535 11.68 -20.00 11.85
CA LEU A 535 10.47 -20.39 12.58
C LEU A 535 9.69 -21.40 11.77
N PHE A 536 9.34 -22.52 12.36
CA PHE A 536 8.29 -23.38 11.83
C PHE A 536 6.94 -22.98 12.44
N GLU A 537 5.99 -22.64 11.59
CA GLU A 537 4.59 -22.40 11.95
C GLU A 537 3.77 -23.66 11.76
N ARG A 538 2.82 -23.94 12.66
CA ARG A 538 2.09 -25.21 12.62
C ARG A 538 0.73 -25.05 11.93
N GLY A 539 0.41 -26.00 11.07
CA GLY A 539 -0.95 -26.29 10.59
C GLY A 539 -1.60 -27.38 11.43
N GLY A 540 -2.92 -27.35 11.58
CA GLY A 540 -3.65 -28.37 12.36
C GLY A 540 -3.29 -29.81 11.93
N GLY A 541 -3.34 -30.77 12.88
CA GLY A 541 -2.97 -32.18 12.65
C GLY A 541 -2.08 -32.78 13.75
N ASP A 542 -1.56 -34.00 13.53
CA ASP A 542 -0.59 -34.66 14.43
C ASP A 542 0.70 -33.84 14.57
N ASP A 543 1.34 -33.88 15.74
CA ASP A 543 2.47 -33.01 16.14
C ASP A 543 3.72 -33.17 15.24
N PRO A 544 3.94 -32.29 14.24
CA PRO A 544 5.04 -32.43 13.28
C PRO A 544 6.30 -31.66 13.72
N PHE A 545 6.30 -31.08 14.93
CA PHE A 545 7.32 -30.12 15.35
C PHE A 545 8.71 -30.77 15.43
N LYS A 546 8.82 -31.99 15.96
CA LYS A 546 10.14 -32.65 16.10
C LYS A 546 10.80 -32.88 14.75
N GLN A 547 10.03 -33.36 13.77
CA GLN A 547 10.53 -33.57 12.41
C GLN A 547 10.92 -32.24 11.76
N SER A 548 10.03 -31.25 11.82
CA SER A 548 10.26 -29.95 11.16
C SER A 548 11.45 -29.20 11.78
N VAL A 549 11.60 -29.24 13.11
CA VAL A 549 12.76 -28.69 13.82
C VAL A 549 14.04 -29.43 13.42
N TYR A 550 14.00 -30.76 13.30
CA TYR A 550 15.15 -31.54 12.85
C TYR A 550 15.56 -31.19 11.41
N ALA A 551 14.60 -31.12 10.48
CA ALA A 551 14.83 -30.71 9.10
C ALA A 551 15.42 -29.29 9.02
N LEU A 552 14.89 -28.34 9.78
CA LEU A 552 15.44 -26.98 9.85
C LEU A 552 16.87 -26.95 10.43
N LYS A 553 17.18 -27.80 11.41
CA LYS A 553 18.56 -27.92 11.94
C LYS A 553 19.52 -28.45 10.87
N LEU A 554 19.09 -29.40 10.03
CA LEU A 554 19.88 -29.85 8.88
C LEU A 554 20.07 -28.72 7.85
N ILE A 555 19.01 -27.98 7.53
CA ILE A 555 19.08 -26.80 6.66
C ILE A 555 20.12 -25.81 7.21
N VAL A 556 20.02 -25.43 8.49
CA VAL A 556 20.99 -24.54 9.16
C VAL A 556 22.42 -25.07 9.05
N LYS A 557 22.63 -26.36 9.36
CA LYS A 557 23.95 -27.01 9.33
C LYS A 557 24.66 -26.86 7.98
N TYR A 558 23.94 -26.98 6.86
CA TYR A 558 24.55 -26.88 5.53
C TYR A 558 24.57 -25.46 4.98
N LEU A 559 23.60 -24.61 5.35
CA LEU A 559 23.64 -23.18 5.03
C LEU A 559 24.84 -22.47 5.69
N GLU A 560 25.18 -22.82 6.94
CA GLU A 560 26.34 -22.24 7.62
C GLU A 560 27.67 -22.67 7.00
N LYS A 561 27.67 -23.78 6.25
CA LYS A 561 28.80 -24.27 5.45
C LYS A 561 28.77 -23.77 4.00
N ASP A 562 27.78 -22.93 3.67
CA ASP A 562 27.54 -22.38 2.33
C ASP A 562 27.48 -23.44 1.20
N VAL A 563 26.95 -24.65 1.52
CA VAL A 563 26.80 -25.76 0.55
C VAL A 563 25.74 -25.40 -0.50
N GLU A 564 26.06 -25.55 -1.78
CA GLU A 564 25.11 -25.30 -2.88
C GLU A 564 23.98 -26.35 -2.90
N PRO A 565 22.74 -26.00 -3.30
CA PRO A 565 21.60 -26.93 -3.28
C PRO A 565 21.81 -28.24 -4.06
N ASP A 566 22.57 -28.20 -5.16
CA ASP A 566 22.92 -29.37 -5.99
C ASP A 566 24.03 -30.25 -5.38
N LYS A 567 24.68 -29.77 -4.31
CA LYS A 567 25.79 -30.45 -3.61
C LYS A 567 25.42 -30.91 -2.21
N LEU A 568 24.13 -30.94 -1.89
CA LEU A 568 23.64 -31.40 -0.60
C LEU A 568 24.01 -32.88 -0.36
N PRO A 569 24.61 -33.21 0.79
CA PRO A 569 25.05 -34.57 1.06
C PRO A 569 23.85 -35.48 1.39
N PRO A 570 24.00 -36.81 1.29
CA PRO A 570 22.93 -37.77 1.59
C PRO A 570 22.35 -37.67 3.00
N GLU A 571 23.16 -37.25 4.00
CA GLU A 571 22.68 -36.97 5.36
C GLU A 571 21.54 -35.93 5.37
N PHE A 572 21.55 -34.93 4.46
CA PHE A 572 20.47 -33.96 4.33
C PHE A 572 19.12 -34.61 3.99
N PHE A 573 19.17 -35.72 3.26
CA PHE A 573 18.02 -36.51 2.83
C PHE A 573 17.66 -37.62 3.83
N GLY A 574 18.20 -37.57 5.05
CA GLY A 574 17.96 -38.58 6.08
C GLY A 574 18.67 -39.91 5.83
N ILE A 575 19.63 -39.94 4.90
CA ILE A 575 20.43 -41.13 4.60
C ILE A 575 21.64 -41.13 5.53
N GLU A 576 21.54 -41.84 6.65
CA GLU A 576 22.69 -42.10 7.53
C GLU A 576 23.57 -43.19 6.93
N PHE A 577 24.80 -42.82 6.57
CA PHE A 577 25.78 -43.78 6.10
C PHE A 577 26.45 -44.47 7.29
N THR A 578 25.83 -45.52 7.81
CA THR A 578 26.60 -46.56 8.49
C THR A 578 27.28 -47.40 7.41
N ALA A 579 28.56 -47.73 7.58
CA ALA A 579 29.36 -48.43 6.56
C ALA A 579 28.79 -49.80 6.13
N GLY A 580 27.82 -50.35 6.86
CA GLY A 580 27.10 -51.58 6.53
C GLY A 580 25.82 -51.40 5.70
N ASP A 581 25.11 -50.27 5.82
CA ASP A 581 23.75 -50.14 5.29
C ASP A 581 23.69 -49.86 3.78
N ILE A 582 24.65 -49.12 3.20
CA ILE A 582 24.68 -48.90 1.74
C ILE A 582 24.89 -50.21 0.99
N ARG A 583 25.85 -51.02 1.45
CA ARG A 583 26.10 -52.34 0.85
C ARG A 583 24.86 -53.19 0.98
N ARG A 584 24.23 -53.24 2.16
CA ARG A 584 23.02 -54.01 2.40
C ARG A 584 21.82 -53.54 1.57
N GLN A 585 21.57 -52.24 1.47
CA GLN A 585 20.47 -51.69 0.69
C GLN A 585 20.71 -51.81 -0.82
N LEU A 586 21.93 -51.59 -1.31
CA LEU A 586 22.28 -51.87 -2.70
C LEU A 586 22.19 -53.36 -3.02
N GLU A 587 22.53 -54.24 -2.06
CA GLU A 587 22.38 -55.69 -2.22
C GLU A 587 20.89 -56.07 -2.25
N ILE A 588 20.05 -55.48 -1.41
CA ILE A 588 18.59 -55.66 -1.42
C ILE A 588 18.03 -55.18 -2.77
N VAL A 589 18.35 -53.96 -3.20
CA VAL A 589 17.91 -53.45 -4.50
C VAL A 589 18.40 -54.37 -5.62
N ARG A 590 19.64 -54.86 -5.59
CA ARG A 590 20.15 -55.81 -6.59
C ARG A 590 19.48 -57.18 -6.54
N GLN A 591 19.18 -57.70 -5.35
CA GLN A 591 18.48 -58.98 -5.15
C GLN A 591 17.04 -58.91 -5.62
N TYR A 592 16.37 -57.78 -5.39
CA TYR A 592 14.94 -57.61 -5.66
C TYR A 592 14.63 -56.76 -6.91
N ARG A 593 15.64 -56.28 -7.66
CA ARG A 593 15.44 -55.44 -8.88
C ARG A 593 14.55 -56.07 -9.94
N PHE A 594 14.43 -57.39 -9.93
CA PHE A 594 13.64 -58.15 -10.90
C PHE A 594 12.27 -58.58 -10.35
N GLU A 595 11.96 -58.38 -9.06
CA GLU A 595 10.65 -58.71 -8.51
C GLU A 595 9.49 -57.98 -9.21
N PRO A 596 9.56 -56.68 -9.51
CA PRO A 596 8.46 -55.97 -10.15
C PRO A 596 8.11 -56.48 -11.56
N ILE A 597 9.04 -57.18 -12.21
CA ILE A 597 8.88 -57.71 -13.57
C ILE A 597 8.82 -59.25 -13.61
N LYS A 598 8.87 -59.90 -12.45
CA LYS A 598 8.90 -61.37 -12.30
C LYS A 598 7.65 -62.06 -12.87
N ASP A 599 6.52 -61.36 -12.86
CA ASP A 599 5.25 -61.84 -13.42
C ASP A 599 4.93 -61.24 -14.81
N LEU A 600 5.81 -60.39 -15.35
CA LEU A 600 5.66 -59.75 -16.66
C LEU A 600 6.56 -60.36 -17.74
N LEU A 601 7.62 -61.05 -17.35
CA LEU A 601 8.57 -61.68 -18.28
C LEU A 601 8.21 -63.15 -18.52
N GLU A 602 7.86 -63.48 -19.76
CA GLU A 602 7.85 -64.85 -20.27
C GLU A 602 9.30 -65.22 -20.63
N THR A 603 9.97 -66.02 -19.80
CA THR A 603 11.30 -66.55 -20.11
C THR A 603 11.18 -67.97 -20.68
N PRO A 604 11.74 -68.26 -21.86
CA PRO A 604 11.79 -69.60 -22.44
C PRO A 604 12.59 -70.57 -21.57
N GLU A 605 12.06 -71.77 -21.34
CA GLU A 605 12.73 -72.84 -20.60
C GLU A 605 14.05 -73.28 -21.25
N GLU A 606 14.14 -73.21 -22.58
CA GLU A 606 15.31 -73.65 -23.35
C GLU A 606 16.58 -72.83 -23.07
N GLU A 607 16.47 -71.53 -22.80
CA GLU A 607 17.65 -70.68 -22.53
C GLU A 607 18.04 -70.63 -21.04
N TRP A 608 17.08 -70.84 -20.12
CA TRP A 608 17.28 -70.52 -18.69
C TRP A 608 17.08 -71.70 -17.75
N GLY A 609 16.60 -72.85 -18.25
CA GLY A 609 16.38 -74.08 -17.46
C GLY A 609 15.31 -73.94 -16.36
N MET A 610 14.49 -72.88 -16.39
CA MET A 610 13.44 -72.58 -15.41
C MET A 610 12.25 -71.93 -16.10
N LEU A 611 11.03 -72.41 -15.84
CA LEU A 611 9.78 -71.81 -16.30
C LEU A 611 9.31 -70.69 -15.36
N SER A 612 9.00 -69.49 -15.91
CA SER A 612 8.41 -68.41 -15.12
C SER A 612 6.94 -68.71 -14.77
N GLN A 613 6.46 -68.23 -13.60
CA GLN A 613 5.06 -68.44 -13.20
C GLN A 613 4.05 -67.81 -14.18
N ALA A 614 4.44 -66.73 -14.87
CA ALA A 614 3.64 -66.12 -15.93
C ALA A 614 3.44 -67.05 -17.14
N ALA A 615 4.49 -67.78 -17.55
CA ALA A 615 4.43 -68.78 -18.61
C ALA A 615 3.56 -70.00 -18.21
N VAL A 616 3.66 -70.43 -16.95
CA VAL A 616 2.85 -71.52 -16.39
C VAL A 616 1.36 -71.14 -16.32
N LYS A 617 1.03 -69.92 -15.87
CA LYS A 617 -0.36 -69.43 -15.76
C LYS A 617 -1.06 -69.27 -17.11
N LYS A 618 -0.33 -69.05 -18.21
CA LYS A 618 -0.89 -68.96 -19.57
C LYS A 618 -1.06 -70.32 -20.28
N GLY A 619 -0.78 -71.44 -19.62
CA GLY A 619 -1.01 -72.77 -20.18
C GLY A 619 0.01 -73.22 -21.24
N LYS A 620 1.12 -72.49 -21.40
CA LYS A 620 2.18 -72.83 -22.37
C LYS A 620 2.97 -74.10 -22.04
N THR A 621 2.81 -74.64 -20.83
CA THR A 621 3.38 -75.94 -20.42
C THR A 621 2.90 -77.12 -21.29
N LYS A 622 1.80 -76.97 -22.05
CA LYS A 622 1.31 -78.00 -22.98
C LYS A 622 1.62 -77.75 -24.46
N GLU A 623 1.97 -76.52 -24.86
CA GLU A 623 2.34 -76.24 -26.25
C GLU A 623 3.73 -76.80 -26.57
N TRP A 624 4.65 -76.75 -25.61
CA TRP A 624 6.06 -77.08 -25.88
C TRP A 624 6.38 -78.57 -25.79
N ALA A 625 5.55 -79.36 -25.10
CA ALA A 625 5.63 -80.83 -25.15
C ALA A 625 5.20 -81.43 -26.51
N LYS A 626 4.61 -80.62 -27.41
CA LYS A 626 4.23 -81.06 -28.77
C LYS A 626 5.23 -80.65 -29.85
N GLU A 627 6.18 -79.76 -29.56
CA GLU A 627 7.22 -79.36 -30.53
C GLU A 627 8.43 -80.30 -30.55
N GLU A 628 8.63 -81.15 -29.53
CA GLU A 628 9.60 -82.27 -29.56
C GLU A 628 9.22 -83.43 -30.52
N MET A 629 8.06 -83.37 -31.18
CA MET A 629 7.66 -84.34 -32.21
C MET A 629 7.53 -83.73 -33.61
N ARG A 630 8.44 -82.82 -33.98
CA ARG A 630 8.69 -82.44 -35.38
C ARG A 630 10.15 -82.53 -35.77
#